data_AF-A0A7S2MJ24-F1
#
_entry.id   AF-A0A7S2MJ24-F1
#
_cell.length_a   1.000
_cell.length_b   1.000
_cell.length_c   1.000
_cell.angle_alpha   90.00
_cell.angle_beta   90.00
_cell.angle_gamma   90.00
#
_symmetry.space_group_name_H-M   'P 1'
#
loop_
_entity.id
_entity.type
_entity.pdbx_description
1 polymer ?
#
loop_
_entity_poly.entity_id
_entity_poly.type
_entity_poly.pdbx_seq_one_letter_code
_entity_poly.pdbx_strand_id
1 'polypeptide(L)'
;MVKSILSILFVSQALLSSFSRGFQTSPCLHQRQSSSLLRMAEGDNVKGSYDPKWKKTLTIAEKQALETGKEMTEKEKGLIGNIPVVFKSGNETKTTLALPNQPLSDVAVQAGAFIRYGCKKGECGTCEALCNGKYIRPCVETVPADLKQGQELVIQVKAIKSKRVSSGKFYTAKSVVMGFWNNLLGMVGFVKTRRAAKKNWEERQEYEDLIAKRTKEIKAERLAREAADAIAKESEATAKENEVKTTIKL
;
A
#
# COMPACT_ATOMS: atom_id res chain seq x y z
N MET A 1 -32.60 60.66 14.92
CA MET A 1 -31.38 60.66 14.08
C MET A 1 -30.14 60.67 14.96
N VAL A 2 -29.61 59.49 15.34
CA VAL A 2 -28.19 59.22 15.71
C VAL A 2 -28.03 57.68 15.59
N LYS A 3 -27.76 57.13 14.40
CA LYS A 3 -26.48 56.47 14.00
C LYS A 3 -25.76 55.75 15.17
N SER A 4 -25.84 54.43 15.26
CA SER A 4 -24.99 53.45 14.55
C SER A 4 -23.59 53.33 15.15
N ILE A 5 -23.44 52.50 16.20
CA ILE A 5 -22.19 51.84 16.60
C ILE A 5 -22.57 50.55 17.36
N LEU A 6 -22.82 49.45 16.64
CA LEU A 6 -22.74 48.11 17.24
C LEU A 6 -22.50 47.08 16.14
N SER A 7 -21.24 46.94 15.76
CA SER A 7 -20.76 45.87 14.90
C SER A 7 -19.27 45.66 15.21
N ILE A 8 -18.86 44.39 15.16
CA ILE A 8 -17.47 43.91 15.20
C ILE A 8 -16.92 43.70 16.61
N LEU A 9 -17.37 42.63 17.27
CA LEU A 9 -16.57 41.82 18.19
C LEU A 9 -17.25 40.45 18.27
N PHE A 10 -16.90 39.52 17.36
CA PHE A 10 -16.96 38.06 17.55
C PHE A 10 -16.46 37.37 16.28
N VAL A 11 -15.19 37.59 15.94
CA VAL A 11 -14.41 36.72 15.06
C VAL A 11 -13.11 36.42 15.81
N SER A 12 -13.06 35.29 16.50
CA SER A 12 -11.83 34.48 16.70
C SER A 12 -12.11 33.37 17.71
N GLN A 13 -12.56 32.22 17.24
CA GLN A 13 -12.40 30.95 17.95
C GLN A 13 -12.37 29.80 16.95
N ALA A 14 -11.34 29.81 16.11
CA ALA A 14 -10.89 28.65 15.37
C ALA A 14 -9.38 28.69 15.43
N LEU A 15 -8.79 27.84 16.27
CA LEU A 15 -7.47 27.21 16.13
C LEU A 15 -7.07 26.55 17.45
N LEU A 16 -6.52 25.34 17.34
CA LEU A 16 -5.79 24.56 18.36
C LEU A 16 -6.59 23.54 19.18
N SER A 17 -6.86 22.39 18.55
CA SER A 17 -6.67 21.07 19.19
C SER A 17 -6.25 20.03 18.16
N SER A 18 -5.04 20.22 17.64
CA SER A 18 -4.34 19.24 16.82
C SER A 18 -4.02 17.97 17.61
N PHE A 19 -4.49 16.84 17.10
CA PHE A 19 -3.80 15.55 17.02
C PHE A 19 -3.02 15.05 18.26
N SER A 20 -3.74 14.34 19.12
CA SER A 20 -3.17 13.28 19.97
C SER A 20 -3.71 11.92 19.51
N ARG A 21 -3.33 11.47 18.31
CA ARG A 21 -3.40 10.03 17.99
C ARG A 21 -2.10 9.41 18.48
N GLY A 22 -2.11 9.05 19.76
CA GLY A 22 -1.09 8.18 20.33
C GLY A 22 -0.93 6.95 19.44
N PHE A 23 0.28 6.77 18.94
CA PHE A 23 0.76 5.52 18.36
C PHE A 23 0.62 4.42 19.43
N GLN A 24 -0.53 3.77 19.50
CA GLN A 24 -0.63 2.45 20.11
C GLN A 24 0.04 1.48 19.13
N THR A 25 1.36 1.35 19.24
CA THR A 25 2.03 0.16 18.75
C THR A 25 1.61 -0.99 19.65
N SER A 26 0.59 -1.72 19.24
CA SER A 26 0.31 -3.04 19.80
C SER A 26 1.61 -3.86 19.71
N PRO A 27 2.15 -4.37 20.82
CA PRO A 27 3.10 -5.45 20.74
C PRO A 27 2.28 -6.67 20.30
N CYS A 28 2.17 -6.87 18.99
CA CYS A 28 1.84 -8.19 18.44
C CYS A 28 3.04 -9.08 18.72
N LEU A 29 3.16 -9.48 19.98
CA LEU A 29 3.93 -10.61 20.45
C LEU A 29 3.23 -11.83 19.81
N HIS A 30 3.53 -12.07 18.54
CA HIS A 30 3.37 -13.39 17.95
C HIS A 30 4.35 -14.26 18.71
N GLN A 31 3.87 -14.79 19.83
CA GLN A 31 4.39 -15.99 20.45
C GLN A 31 4.37 -17.04 19.36
N ARG A 32 5.50 -17.13 18.67
CA ARG A 32 5.81 -18.19 17.73
C ARG A 32 5.86 -19.43 18.60
N GLN A 33 4.71 -20.06 18.81
CA GLN A 33 4.63 -21.40 19.34
C GLN A 33 5.46 -22.24 18.37
N SER A 34 6.69 -22.53 18.81
CA SER A 34 7.49 -23.59 18.24
C SER A 34 6.67 -24.85 18.43
N SER A 35 5.93 -25.24 17.39
CA SER A 35 5.38 -26.57 17.24
C SER A 35 6.54 -27.53 16.98
N SER A 36 7.40 -27.70 18.00
CA SER A 36 8.29 -28.84 18.14
C SER A 36 7.44 -30.01 18.62
N LEU A 37 6.64 -30.57 17.72
CA LEU A 37 6.19 -31.95 17.81
C LEU A 37 5.95 -32.41 16.37
N LEU A 38 7.07 -32.83 15.77
CA LEU A 38 7.10 -33.83 14.72
C LEU A 38 6.37 -35.08 15.22
N ARG A 39 5.03 -35.05 15.17
CA ARG A 39 4.28 -36.29 14.95
C ARG A 39 4.49 -36.63 13.48
N MET A 40 5.52 -37.42 13.24
CA MET A 40 5.56 -38.31 12.08
C MET A 40 4.30 -39.17 12.19
N ALA A 41 3.23 -38.75 11.50
CA ALA A 41 2.07 -39.61 11.32
C ALA A 41 2.54 -40.83 10.55
N GLU A 42 2.39 -41.98 11.19
CA GLU A 42 2.48 -43.30 10.58
C GLU A 42 1.83 -43.29 9.19
N GLY A 43 2.51 -43.88 8.22
CA GLY A 43 2.14 -43.84 6.83
C GLY A 43 0.86 -44.58 6.53
N ASP A 44 -0.21 -43.83 6.26
CA ASP A 44 -1.28 -44.31 5.39
C ASP A 44 -0.78 -44.28 3.95
N ASN A 45 -0.39 -45.46 3.49
CA ASN A 45 0.09 -45.78 2.14
C ASN A 45 -1.09 -45.73 1.14
N VAL A 46 -1.73 -44.56 0.99
CA VAL A 46 -2.73 -44.35 -0.06
C VAL A 46 -1.97 -44.02 -1.33
N LYS A 47 -1.75 -45.04 -2.18
CA LYS A 47 -1.34 -44.91 -3.59
C LYS A 47 -2.43 -44.23 -4.42
N GLY A 48 -2.82 -43.01 -4.04
CA GLY A 48 -3.65 -42.11 -4.81
C GLY A 48 -2.76 -41.06 -5.45
N SER A 49 -2.90 -40.84 -6.75
CA SER A 49 -2.31 -39.69 -7.44
C SER A 49 -2.56 -38.43 -6.61
N TYR A 50 -1.50 -37.74 -6.20
CA TYR A 50 -1.64 -36.49 -5.44
C TYR A 50 -2.35 -35.46 -6.32
N ASP A 51 -3.66 -35.32 -6.11
CA ASP A 51 -4.40 -34.22 -6.68
C ASP A 51 -4.15 -32.97 -5.85
N PRO A 52 -3.52 -31.94 -6.43
CA PRO A 52 -3.17 -30.74 -5.69
C PRO A 52 -4.44 -30.06 -5.17
N LYS A 53 -4.34 -29.38 -4.02
CA LYS A 53 -5.48 -28.85 -3.25
C LYS A 53 -6.45 -27.97 -4.08
N TRP A 54 -5.96 -27.28 -5.11
CA TRP A 54 -6.79 -26.49 -6.04
C TRP A 54 -7.69 -27.35 -6.93
N LYS A 55 -7.27 -28.57 -7.28
CA LYS A 55 -8.07 -29.54 -8.06
C LYS A 55 -9.19 -30.19 -7.21
N LYS A 56 -9.05 -30.16 -5.88
CA LYS A 56 -10.09 -30.60 -4.93
C LYS A 56 -11.15 -29.54 -4.65
N THR A 57 -10.94 -28.30 -5.10
CA THR A 57 -11.91 -27.23 -4.91
C THR A 57 -12.88 -27.26 -6.09
N LEU A 58 -13.91 -28.09 -6.00
CA LEU A 58 -14.99 -28.13 -6.98
C LEU A 58 -15.58 -26.73 -7.13
N THR A 59 -15.74 -26.28 -8.37
CA THR A 59 -16.43 -25.04 -8.68
C THR A 59 -17.87 -25.10 -8.17
N ILE A 60 -18.49 -23.94 -7.92
CA ILE A 60 -19.88 -23.89 -7.43
C ILE A 60 -20.82 -24.65 -8.38
N ALA A 61 -20.55 -24.57 -9.69
CA ALA A 61 -21.28 -25.32 -10.72
C ALA A 61 -21.07 -26.83 -10.62
N GLU A 62 -19.83 -27.31 -10.36
CA GLU A 62 -19.56 -28.74 -10.18
C GLU A 62 -20.17 -29.28 -8.88
N LYS A 63 -20.17 -28.49 -7.79
CA LYS A 63 -20.86 -28.87 -6.55
C LYS A 63 -22.37 -28.99 -6.76
N GLN A 64 -22.97 -28.01 -7.41
CA GLN A 64 -24.40 -28.02 -7.71
C GLN A 64 -24.79 -29.16 -8.68
N ALA A 65 -23.96 -29.42 -9.69
CA ALA A 65 -24.16 -30.54 -10.62
C ALA A 65 -24.03 -31.91 -9.93
N LEU A 66 -23.09 -32.05 -8.99
CA LEU A 66 -22.94 -33.28 -8.19
C LEU A 66 -24.16 -33.52 -7.29
N GLU A 67 -24.74 -32.46 -6.73
CA GLU A 67 -25.90 -32.52 -5.83
C GLU A 67 -27.22 -32.80 -6.56
N THR A 68 -27.39 -32.29 -7.80
CA THR A 68 -28.64 -32.44 -8.56
C THR A 68 -28.60 -33.54 -9.64
N GLY A 69 -27.43 -34.12 -9.92
CA GLY A 69 -27.29 -35.27 -10.84
C GLY A 69 -27.64 -34.97 -12.30
N LYS A 70 -27.88 -33.70 -12.66
CA LYS A 70 -28.11 -33.24 -14.03
C LYS A 70 -26.94 -32.35 -14.45
N GLU A 71 -26.38 -32.62 -15.63
CA GLU A 71 -25.53 -31.64 -16.31
C GLU A 71 -26.38 -30.41 -16.62
N MET A 72 -26.18 -29.35 -15.83
CA MET A 72 -26.84 -28.06 -16.04
C MET A 72 -26.49 -27.58 -17.45
N THR A 73 -27.51 -27.31 -18.26
CA THR A 73 -27.31 -26.72 -19.58
C THR A 73 -26.60 -25.38 -19.45
N GLU A 74 -25.90 -24.89 -20.47
CA GLU A 74 -25.16 -23.61 -20.41
C GLU A 74 -26.06 -22.44 -19.97
N LYS A 75 -27.36 -22.52 -20.24
CA LYS A 75 -28.36 -21.55 -19.78
C LYS A 75 -28.63 -21.60 -18.28
N GLU A 76 -28.47 -22.76 -17.64
CA GLU A 76 -28.72 -22.99 -16.21
C GLU A 76 -27.47 -22.76 -15.35
N LYS A 77 -26.26 -22.81 -15.92
CA LYS A 77 -24.97 -22.55 -15.23
C LYS A 77 -24.77 -21.09 -14.74
N GLY A 78 -25.85 -20.34 -14.55
CA GLY A 78 -25.80 -18.98 -13.99
C GLY A 78 -25.42 -17.91 -15.00
N LEU A 79 -25.62 -18.13 -16.31
CA LEU A 79 -25.54 -17.09 -17.33
C LEU A 79 -26.77 -16.18 -17.26
N ILE A 80 -26.92 -15.49 -16.14
CA ILE A 80 -27.92 -14.44 -15.93
C ILE A 80 -27.32 -13.16 -16.52
N GLY A 81 -27.70 -12.79 -17.74
CA GLY A 81 -27.16 -11.60 -18.38
C GLY A 81 -27.65 -11.39 -19.81
N ASN A 82 -27.65 -10.12 -20.25
CA ASN A 82 -28.09 -9.73 -21.60
C ASN A 82 -26.92 -9.35 -22.51
N ILE A 83 -25.72 -9.12 -21.95
CA ILE A 83 -24.55 -8.63 -22.70
C ILE A 83 -23.60 -9.80 -22.94
N PRO A 84 -23.32 -10.18 -24.21
CA PRO A 84 -22.33 -11.20 -24.53
C PRO A 84 -20.90 -10.67 -24.36
N VAL A 85 -20.12 -11.36 -23.54
CA VAL A 85 -18.71 -11.05 -23.25
C VAL A 85 -17.84 -12.19 -23.77
N VAL A 86 -16.86 -11.87 -24.62
CA VAL A 86 -15.94 -12.82 -25.24
C VAL A 86 -14.53 -12.59 -24.69
N PHE A 87 -14.03 -13.55 -23.90
CA PHE A 87 -12.66 -13.55 -23.41
C PHE A 87 -11.75 -14.27 -24.40
N LYS A 88 -10.74 -13.57 -24.92
CA LYS A 88 -9.69 -14.13 -25.79
C LYS A 88 -8.40 -14.26 -24.99
N SER A 89 -7.87 -15.46 -24.84
CA SER A 89 -6.60 -15.73 -24.13
C SER A 89 -5.72 -16.62 -25.01
N GLY A 90 -4.84 -16.00 -25.80
CA GLY A 90 -4.05 -16.74 -26.78
C GLY A 90 -4.95 -17.38 -27.84
N ASN A 91 -4.97 -18.71 -27.92
CA ASN A 91 -5.78 -19.48 -28.86
C ASN A 91 -7.14 -19.92 -28.27
N GLU A 92 -7.37 -19.70 -26.97
CA GLU A 92 -8.62 -20.07 -26.31
C GLU A 92 -9.59 -18.90 -26.27
N THR A 93 -10.84 -19.15 -26.65
CA THR A 93 -11.94 -18.19 -26.56
C THR A 93 -13.01 -18.73 -25.63
N LYS A 94 -13.38 -17.96 -24.61
CA LYS A 94 -14.45 -18.31 -23.65
C LYS A 94 -15.53 -17.24 -23.70
N THR A 95 -16.78 -17.65 -23.78
CA THR A 95 -17.93 -16.74 -23.95
C THR A 95 -18.88 -16.85 -22.77
N THR A 96 -19.35 -15.71 -22.27
CA THR A 96 -20.32 -15.63 -21.16
C THR A 96 -21.28 -14.48 -21.32
N LEU A 97 -22.42 -14.55 -20.65
CA LEU A 97 -23.38 -13.46 -20.53
C LEU A 97 -23.16 -12.72 -19.21
N ALA A 98 -23.23 -11.39 -19.24
CA ALA A 98 -23.08 -10.54 -18.06
C ALA A 98 -24.23 -9.55 -17.92
N LEU A 99 -24.45 -9.08 -16.68
CA LEU A 99 -25.32 -7.96 -16.37
C LEU A 99 -24.57 -6.62 -16.54
N PRO A 100 -25.28 -5.53 -16.91
CA PRO A 100 -24.68 -4.20 -16.87
C PRO A 100 -24.25 -3.86 -15.44
N ASN A 101 -23.11 -3.17 -15.31
CA ASN A 101 -22.48 -2.81 -14.03
C ASN A 101 -21.97 -3.99 -13.18
N GLN A 102 -21.99 -5.23 -13.70
CA GLN A 102 -21.37 -6.36 -13.01
C GLN A 102 -19.83 -6.20 -13.03
N PRO A 103 -19.11 -6.50 -11.92
CA PRO A 103 -17.65 -6.45 -11.90
C PRO A 103 -17.04 -7.45 -12.87
N LEU A 104 -16.09 -7.00 -13.68
CA LEU A 104 -15.45 -7.85 -14.70
C LEU A 104 -14.67 -9.02 -14.10
N SER A 105 -14.22 -8.90 -12.85
CA SER A 105 -13.57 -9.99 -12.13
C SER A 105 -14.46 -11.21 -11.99
N ASP A 106 -15.74 -11.00 -11.71
CA ASP A 106 -16.68 -12.08 -11.41
C ASP A 106 -17.18 -12.71 -12.71
N VAL A 107 -17.38 -11.88 -13.74
CA VAL A 107 -17.67 -12.34 -15.11
C VAL A 107 -16.53 -13.20 -15.64
N ALA A 108 -15.27 -12.83 -15.41
CA ALA A 108 -14.13 -13.64 -15.81
C ALA A 108 -14.07 -14.98 -15.07
N VAL A 109 -14.42 -15.01 -13.77
CA VAL A 109 -14.52 -16.25 -12.98
C VAL A 109 -15.65 -17.13 -13.50
N GLN A 110 -16.81 -16.55 -13.82
CA GLN A 110 -17.94 -17.25 -14.44
C GLN A 110 -17.56 -17.86 -15.79
N ALA A 111 -16.76 -17.14 -16.59
CA ALA A 111 -16.25 -17.60 -17.88
C ALA A 111 -15.14 -18.64 -17.76
N GLY A 112 -14.63 -18.91 -16.55
CA GLY A 112 -13.42 -19.71 -16.36
C GLY A 112 -12.18 -19.07 -17.01
N ALA A 113 -12.20 -17.77 -17.28
CA ALA A 113 -11.06 -17.02 -17.80
C ALA A 113 -10.12 -16.66 -16.64
N PHE A 114 -8.92 -17.25 -16.63
CA PHE A 114 -7.98 -17.04 -15.54
C PHE A 114 -7.19 -15.74 -15.71
N ILE A 115 -7.56 -14.71 -14.95
CA ILE A 115 -6.86 -13.43 -14.87
C ILE A 115 -6.05 -13.40 -13.57
N ARG A 116 -4.78 -13.00 -13.64
CA ARG A 116 -3.93 -12.84 -12.46
C ARG A 116 -4.22 -11.51 -11.77
N TYR A 117 -4.59 -11.58 -10.50
CA TYR A 117 -4.80 -10.41 -9.65
C TYR A 117 -3.66 -10.27 -8.65
N GLY A 118 -3.12 -9.06 -8.51
CA GLY A 118 -2.13 -8.71 -7.48
C GLY A 118 -2.79 -8.03 -6.29
N CYS A 119 -3.09 -6.74 -6.43
CA CYS A 119 -3.62 -5.91 -5.34
C CYS A 119 -5.15 -5.77 -5.29
N LYS A 120 -5.87 -6.08 -6.38
CA LYS A 120 -7.32 -5.82 -6.58
C LYS A 120 -7.78 -4.36 -6.41
N LYS A 121 -6.88 -3.41 -6.12
CA LYS A 121 -7.15 -1.97 -6.04
C LYS A 121 -6.93 -1.23 -7.36
N GLY A 122 -6.44 -1.94 -8.39
CA GLY A 122 -6.08 -1.36 -9.67
C GLY A 122 -4.68 -0.77 -9.74
N GLU A 123 -3.94 -0.58 -8.64
CA GLU A 123 -2.63 0.12 -8.67
C GLU A 123 -1.50 -0.67 -9.36
N CYS A 124 -1.51 -2.00 -9.26
CA CYS A 124 -0.35 -2.83 -9.61
C CYS A 124 -0.24 -3.20 -11.10
N GLY A 125 -1.25 -2.91 -11.92
CA GLY A 125 -1.26 -3.23 -13.37
C GLY A 125 -1.24 -4.72 -13.74
N THR A 126 -1.18 -5.64 -12.77
CA THR A 126 -1.00 -7.08 -13.03
C THR A 126 -2.14 -7.71 -13.84
N CYS A 127 -3.34 -7.17 -13.73
CA CYS A 127 -4.55 -7.69 -14.37
C CYS A 127 -4.95 -6.96 -15.66
N GLU A 128 -4.10 -6.08 -16.21
CA GLU A 128 -4.43 -5.29 -17.41
C GLU A 128 -4.84 -6.18 -18.59
N ALA A 129 -5.99 -5.85 -19.18
CA ALA A 129 -6.58 -6.53 -20.34
C ALA A 129 -7.03 -5.50 -21.38
N LEU A 130 -6.99 -5.88 -22.66
CA LEU A 130 -7.43 -5.01 -23.75
C LEU A 130 -8.91 -5.25 -24.03
N CYS A 131 -9.75 -4.26 -23.79
CA CYS A 131 -11.19 -4.32 -24.00
C CYS A 131 -11.58 -3.33 -25.10
N ASN A 132 -12.09 -3.83 -26.23
CA ASN A 132 -12.48 -3.00 -27.38
C ASN A 132 -11.42 -1.95 -27.80
N GLY A 133 -10.14 -2.30 -27.69
CA GLY A 133 -9.01 -1.42 -28.02
C GLY A 133 -8.52 -0.50 -26.89
N LYS A 134 -9.19 -0.48 -25.73
CA LYS A 134 -8.76 0.27 -24.54
C LYS A 134 -8.18 -0.68 -23.48
N TYR A 135 -7.03 -0.33 -22.90
CA TYR A 135 -6.51 -1.06 -21.75
C TYR A 135 -7.33 -0.73 -20.51
N ILE A 136 -7.94 -1.76 -19.93
CA ILE A 136 -8.74 -1.66 -18.71
C ILE A 136 -8.18 -2.57 -17.62
N ARG A 137 -8.58 -2.31 -16.37
CA ARG A 137 -8.20 -3.10 -15.20
C ARG A 137 -9.44 -3.84 -14.68
N PRO A 138 -9.62 -5.14 -15.02
CA PRO A 138 -10.81 -5.93 -14.69
C PRO A 138 -11.09 -6.07 -13.20
N CYS A 139 -10.12 -5.77 -12.32
CA CYS A 139 -10.32 -5.86 -10.88
C CYS A 139 -11.06 -4.65 -10.26
N VAL A 140 -11.19 -3.54 -10.98
CA VAL A 140 -11.90 -2.34 -10.52
C VAL A 140 -13.03 -1.97 -11.49
N GLU A 141 -12.82 -2.23 -12.78
CA GLU A 141 -13.77 -1.88 -13.83
C GLU A 141 -14.99 -2.82 -13.87
N THR A 142 -16.14 -2.26 -14.21
CA THR A 142 -17.41 -2.97 -14.40
C THR A 142 -17.79 -3.06 -15.87
N VAL A 143 -18.74 -3.95 -16.20
CA VAL A 143 -19.31 -4.02 -17.54
C VAL A 143 -20.06 -2.71 -17.84
N PRO A 144 -19.73 -2.00 -18.94
CA PRO A 144 -20.37 -0.72 -19.24
C PRO A 144 -21.85 -0.92 -19.56
N ALA A 145 -22.70 -0.06 -18.98
CA ALA A 145 -24.15 -0.11 -19.16
C ALA A 145 -24.63 0.39 -20.54
N ASP A 146 -23.79 1.14 -21.25
CA ASP A 146 -24.15 1.80 -22.52
C ASP A 146 -24.15 0.86 -23.74
N LEU A 147 -23.71 -0.40 -23.58
CA LEU A 147 -23.72 -1.39 -24.65
C LEU A 147 -25.15 -1.82 -24.96
N LYS A 148 -25.56 -1.66 -26.22
CA LYS A 148 -26.87 -2.16 -26.69
C LYS A 148 -26.89 -3.69 -26.62
N GLN A 149 -28.06 -4.26 -26.32
CA GLN A 149 -28.29 -5.71 -26.33
C GLN A 149 -27.86 -6.27 -27.71
N GLY A 150 -26.85 -7.14 -27.73
CA GLY A 150 -26.30 -7.74 -28.95
C GLY A 150 -24.92 -7.21 -29.39
N GLN A 151 -24.37 -6.17 -28.77
CA GLN A 151 -22.97 -5.80 -28.98
C GLN A 151 -22.06 -6.68 -28.12
N GLU A 152 -21.06 -7.32 -28.74
CA GLU A 152 -20.10 -8.16 -28.02
C GLU A 152 -18.98 -7.35 -27.36
N LEU A 153 -18.71 -7.66 -26.09
CA LEU A 153 -17.58 -7.10 -25.35
C LEU A 153 -16.39 -8.03 -25.48
N VAL A 154 -15.41 -7.67 -26.32
CA VAL A 154 -14.22 -8.50 -26.54
C VAL A 154 -13.11 -8.09 -25.60
N ILE A 155 -12.75 -8.99 -24.68
CA ILE A 155 -11.69 -8.79 -23.69
C ILE A 155 -10.52 -9.71 -24.05
N GLN A 156 -9.40 -9.12 -24.47
CA GLN A 156 -8.15 -9.85 -24.71
C GLN A 156 -7.31 -9.87 -23.44
N VAL A 157 -7.20 -11.05 -22.85
CA VAL A 157 -6.38 -11.30 -21.66
C VAL A 157 -4.95 -11.57 -22.10
N LYS A 158 -3.99 -10.93 -21.43
CA LYS A 158 -2.55 -11.15 -21.69
C LYS A 158 -2.22 -12.62 -21.45
N ALA A 159 -1.82 -13.33 -22.50
CA ALA A 159 -1.42 -14.73 -22.40
C ALA A 159 -0.28 -14.87 -21.38
N ILE A 160 -0.48 -15.77 -20.41
CA ILE A 160 0.53 -16.10 -19.41
C ILE A 160 1.60 -16.95 -20.12
N LYS A 161 2.59 -16.30 -20.73
CA LYS A 161 3.78 -16.96 -21.30
C LYS A 161 4.75 -17.42 -20.21
N SER A 162 4.27 -17.97 -19.10
CA SER A 162 5.17 -18.66 -18.19
C SER A 162 5.53 -19.99 -18.85
N LYS A 163 6.69 -20.05 -19.52
CA LYS A 163 7.38 -21.32 -19.71
C LYS A 163 7.50 -21.91 -18.32
N ARG A 164 6.72 -22.95 -18.04
CA ARG A 164 6.82 -23.69 -16.79
C ARG A 164 8.19 -24.35 -16.87
N VAL A 165 9.22 -23.66 -16.37
CA VAL A 165 10.54 -24.29 -16.21
C VAL A 165 10.23 -25.43 -15.25
N SER A 166 10.28 -26.67 -15.76
CA SER A 166 10.13 -27.82 -14.89
C SER A 166 11.14 -27.60 -13.78
N SER A 167 10.67 -27.62 -12.54
CA SER A 167 11.53 -27.46 -11.39
C SER A 167 12.53 -28.62 -11.44
N GLY A 168 13.67 -28.38 -12.07
CA GLY A 168 14.71 -29.38 -12.24
C GLY A 168 15.09 -29.88 -10.85
N LYS A 169 15.18 -31.20 -10.72
CA LYS A 169 15.50 -31.96 -9.51
C LYS A 169 16.17 -31.09 -8.45
N PHE A 170 15.41 -30.70 -7.42
CA PHE A 170 15.81 -29.80 -6.33
C PHE A 170 17.07 -30.25 -5.55
N TYR A 171 17.63 -31.42 -5.85
CA TYR A 171 18.76 -32.06 -5.17
C TYR A 171 19.97 -32.31 -6.10
N THR A 172 20.28 -31.38 -7.00
CA THR A 172 21.53 -31.46 -7.77
C THR A 172 22.61 -30.69 -7.01
N ALA A 173 23.86 -31.14 -6.94
CA ALA A 173 24.93 -30.42 -6.22
C ALA A 173 25.02 -28.92 -6.59
N LYS A 174 24.64 -28.58 -7.83
CA LYS A 174 24.49 -27.20 -8.32
C LYS A 174 23.46 -26.36 -7.55
N SER A 175 22.33 -26.93 -7.10
CA SER A 175 21.32 -26.20 -6.30
C SER A 175 21.80 -25.93 -4.87
N VAL A 176 22.63 -26.80 -4.29
CA VAL A 176 23.26 -26.57 -2.98
C VAL A 176 24.27 -25.43 -3.06
N VAL A 177 25.12 -25.41 -4.08
CA VAL A 177 26.11 -24.33 -4.29
C VAL A 177 25.42 -22.99 -4.59
N MET A 178 24.39 -22.99 -5.45
CA MET A 178 23.61 -21.76 -5.72
C MET A 178 22.86 -21.26 -4.46
N GLY A 179 22.28 -22.16 -3.68
CA GLY A 179 21.60 -21.80 -2.43
C GLY A 179 22.56 -21.20 -1.40
N PHE A 180 23.76 -21.77 -1.27
CA PHE A 180 24.82 -21.24 -0.41
C PHE A 180 25.28 -19.87 -0.88
N TRP A 181 25.52 -19.69 -2.18
CA TRP A 181 25.98 -18.42 -2.74
C TRP A 181 24.95 -17.31 -2.56
N ASN A 182 23.65 -17.62 -2.69
CA ASN A 182 22.58 -16.64 -2.49
C ASN A 182 22.44 -16.23 -1.02
N ASN A 183 22.64 -17.15 -0.08
CA ASN A 183 22.63 -16.85 1.37
C ASN A 183 23.87 -16.03 1.77
N LEU A 184 25.05 -16.37 1.22
CA LEU A 184 26.30 -15.64 1.43
C LEU A 184 26.23 -14.21 0.86
N LEU A 185 25.69 -14.03 -0.36
CA LEU A 185 25.45 -12.71 -0.95
C LEU A 185 24.49 -11.87 -0.11
N GLY A 186 23.46 -12.49 0.47
CA GLY A 186 22.56 -11.83 1.42
C GLY A 186 23.31 -11.28 2.63
N MET A 187 24.19 -12.08 3.23
CA MET A 187 25.04 -11.64 4.35
C MET A 187 26.01 -10.52 3.97
N VAL A 188 26.69 -10.62 2.83
CA VAL A 188 27.62 -9.58 2.37
C VAL A 188 26.87 -8.27 2.07
N GLY A 189 25.68 -8.37 1.46
CA GLY A 189 24.78 -7.25 1.26
C GLY A 189 24.40 -6.58 2.58
N PHE A 190 24.06 -7.37 3.60
CA PHE A 190 23.70 -6.87 4.94
C PHE A 190 24.86 -6.15 5.64
N VAL A 191 26.09 -6.65 5.51
CA VAL A 191 27.27 -5.97 6.08
C VAL A 191 27.53 -4.64 5.37
N LYS A 192 27.38 -4.59 4.05
CA LYS A 192 27.57 -3.35 3.28
C LYS A 192 26.49 -2.31 3.62
N THR A 193 25.23 -2.70 3.71
CA THR A 193 24.13 -1.79 4.09
C THR A 193 24.29 -1.31 5.54
N ARG A 194 24.74 -2.17 6.46
CA ARG A 194 25.03 -1.78 7.86
C ARG A 194 26.15 -0.75 7.94
N ARG A 195 27.22 -0.89 7.14
CA ARG A 195 28.29 0.11 7.05
C ARG A 195 27.80 1.44 6.49
N ALA A 196 26.97 1.42 5.44
CA ALA A 196 26.39 2.65 4.88
C ALA A 196 25.45 3.36 5.86
N ALA A 197 24.60 2.60 6.58
CA ALA A 197 23.71 3.16 7.60
C ALA A 197 24.49 3.82 8.75
N LYS A 198 25.65 3.26 9.14
CA LYS A 198 26.51 3.87 10.15
C LYS A 198 27.04 5.24 9.71
N LYS A 199 27.52 5.35 8.46
CA LYS A 199 28.00 6.63 7.90
C LYS A 199 26.90 7.68 7.86
N ASN A 200 25.71 7.33 7.37
CA ASN A 200 24.57 8.25 7.34
C ASN A 200 24.14 8.71 8.74
N TRP A 201 24.32 7.86 9.76
CA TRP A 201 24.04 8.23 11.15
C TRP A 201 25.09 9.20 11.70
N GLU A 202 26.37 8.94 11.45
CA GLU A 202 27.48 9.83 11.83
C GLU A 202 27.31 11.22 11.17
N GLU A 203 27.02 11.29 9.87
CA GLU A 203 26.74 12.55 9.16
C GLU A 203 25.56 13.33 9.75
N ARG A 204 24.51 12.63 10.21
CA ARG A 204 23.37 13.27 10.89
C ARG A 204 23.74 13.82 12.26
N GLN A 205 24.52 13.08 13.04
CA GLN A 205 24.99 13.56 14.34
C GLN A 205 25.88 14.80 14.18
N GLU A 206 26.80 14.80 13.21
CA GLU A 206 27.64 15.97 12.91
C GLU A 206 26.79 17.19 12.52
N TYR A 207 25.73 16.99 11.72
CA TYR A 207 24.82 18.07 11.34
C TYR A 207 24.00 18.61 12.51
N GLU A 208 23.49 17.73 13.38
CA GLU A 208 22.78 18.12 14.61
C GLU A 208 23.69 18.92 15.55
N ASP A 209 24.96 18.52 15.69
CA ASP A 209 25.96 19.23 16.50
C ASP A 209 26.28 20.63 15.93
N LEU A 210 26.36 20.76 14.60
CA LEU A 210 26.56 22.05 13.94
C LEU A 210 25.37 22.99 14.19
N ILE A 211 24.13 22.49 14.07
CA ILE A 211 22.93 23.27 14.39
C ILE A 211 22.92 23.69 15.86
N ALA A 212 23.28 22.79 16.76
CA ALA A 212 23.34 23.08 18.18
C ALA A 212 24.35 24.19 18.50
N LYS A 213 25.52 24.19 17.84
CA LYS A 213 26.52 25.28 17.96
C LYS A 213 25.98 26.61 17.44
N ARG A 214 25.41 26.63 16.22
CA ARG A 214 24.82 27.85 15.64
C ARG A 214 23.69 28.41 16.49
N THR A 215 22.86 27.55 17.06
CA THR A 215 21.75 27.98 17.93
C THR A 215 22.27 28.60 19.23
N LYS A 216 23.34 28.04 19.81
CA LYS A 216 24.00 28.62 20.98
C LYS A 216 24.62 29.99 20.67
N GLU A 217 25.27 30.14 19.52
CA GLU A 217 25.81 31.42 19.04
C GLU A 217 24.70 32.48 18.89
N ILE A 218 23.63 32.17 18.14
CA ILE A 218 22.51 33.10 17.93
C ILE A 218 21.82 33.47 19.26
N LYS A 219 21.68 32.51 20.18
CA LYS A 219 21.10 32.78 21.50
C LYS A 219 22.01 33.70 22.32
N ALA A 220 23.32 33.50 22.29
CA ALA A 220 24.29 34.36 22.96
C ALA A 220 24.26 35.78 22.40
N GLU A 221 24.21 35.93 21.06
CA GLU A 221 24.09 37.23 20.40
C GLU A 221 22.79 37.97 20.76
N ARG A 222 21.66 37.25 20.82
CA ARG A 222 20.38 37.83 21.25
C ARG A 222 20.43 38.35 22.68
N LEU A 223 20.99 37.55 23.60
CA LEU A 223 21.16 37.95 25.00
C LEU A 223 22.11 39.14 25.13
N ALA A 224 23.19 39.18 24.35
CA ALA A 224 24.12 40.31 24.35
C ALA A 224 23.47 41.60 23.83
N ARG A 225 22.63 41.50 22.78
CA ARG A 225 21.88 42.66 22.27
C ARG A 225 20.83 43.14 23.26
N GLU A 226 20.07 42.22 23.87
CA GLU A 226 19.09 42.56 24.91
C GLU A 226 19.76 43.22 26.13
N ALA A 227 20.94 42.75 26.53
CA ALA A 227 21.74 43.38 27.58
C ALA A 227 22.23 44.78 27.18
N ALA A 228 22.71 44.96 25.94
CA ALA A 228 23.13 46.27 25.43
C ALA A 228 21.96 47.27 25.36
N ASP A 229 20.79 46.83 24.89
CA ASP A 229 19.57 47.65 24.84
C ASP A 229 19.08 48.03 26.25
N ALA A 230 19.22 47.13 27.22
CA ALA A 230 18.89 47.41 28.62
C ALA A 230 19.84 48.46 29.22
N ILE A 231 21.15 48.29 29.02
CA ILE A 231 22.18 49.27 29.46
C ILE A 231 21.93 50.64 28.82
N ALA A 232 21.59 50.69 27.52
CA ALA A 232 21.28 51.94 26.84
C ALA A 232 20.07 52.65 27.47
N LYS A 233 18.97 51.92 27.74
CA LYS A 233 17.78 52.47 28.41
C LYS A 233 18.08 52.96 29.84
N GLU A 234 18.89 52.24 30.59
CA GLU A 234 19.33 52.66 31.93
C GLU A 234 20.17 53.95 31.86
N SER A 235 21.07 54.07 30.88
CA SER A 235 21.85 55.29 30.66
C SER A 235 20.99 56.50 30.26
N GLU A 236 19.97 56.30 29.41
CA GLU A 236 19.03 57.36 29.05
C GLU A 236 18.15 57.78 30.24
N ALA A 237 17.71 56.83 31.06
CA ALA A 237 16.92 57.11 32.25
C ALA A 237 17.73 57.91 33.29
N THR A 238 18.98 57.52 33.54
CA THR A 238 19.88 58.24 34.44
C THR A 238 20.26 59.62 33.92
N ALA A 239 20.42 59.81 32.60
CA ALA A 239 20.63 61.12 31.99
C ALA A 239 19.41 62.05 32.23
N LYS A 240 18.19 61.57 31.95
CA LYS A 240 16.95 62.33 32.21
C LYS A 240 16.78 62.69 33.69
N GLU A 241 17.13 61.77 34.60
CA GLU A 241 17.07 62.04 36.05
C GLU A 241 18.04 63.17 36.45
N ASN A 242 19.25 63.18 35.88
CA ASN A 242 20.23 64.24 36.13
C ASN A 242 19.77 65.59 35.58
N GLU A 243 19.18 65.62 34.38
CA GLU A 243 18.59 66.85 33.78
C GLU A 243 17.47 67.44 34.66
N VAL A 244 16.60 66.58 35.20
CA VAL A 244 15.53 67.00 36.13
C VAL A 244 16.13 67.58 37.41
N LYS A 245 17.14 66.91 37.99
CA LYS A 245 17.83 67.39 39.21
C LYS A 245 18.55 68.73 39.01
N THR A 246 19.12 68.97 37.83
CA THR A 246 19.75 70.26 37.51
C THR A 246 18.72 71.38 37.37
N THR A 247 17.55 71.10 36.79
CA THR A 247 16.50 72.10 36.58
C THR A 247 15.88 72.59 37.89
N ILE A 248 15.74 71.71 38.89
CA ILE A 248 15.15 72.04 40.20
C ILE A 248 16.09 72.91 41.08
N LYS A 249 17.40 72.92 40.80
CA LYS A 249 18.39 73.65 41.61
C LYS A 249 18.60 75.11 41.19
N LEU A 250 17.98 75.56 40.10
CA LEU A 250 17.98 76.95 39.63
C LEU A 250 16.74 77.69 40.15
#